data_AF-A0A357CY10-F1
#
_entry.id   AF-A0A357CY10-F1
#
_cell.length_a   1.000
_cell.length_b   1.000
_cell.length_c   1.000
_cell.angle_alpha   90.00
_cell.angle_beta   90.00
_cell.angle_gamma   90.00
#
_symmetry.space_group_name_H-M   'P 1'
#
loop_
_entity.id
_entity.type
_entity.pdbx_description
1 polymer ?
#
loop_
_entity_poly.entity_id
_entity_poly.type
_entity_poly.pdbx_seq_one_letter_code
_entity_poly.pdbx_strand_id
1 'polypeptide(L)'
;MESFACGTINTLWKQGISGDYPLVTVFLSDKNERVVLRFLSAFLVLTESYIRFEMVFLIADEDKYNRPAERSIRNICEQLGINAFLNKNGGIFIRNVDNSDKDFIRFLKLCSALYVDVLNDIGTRSVKTPVQFAEQIRTAIGDYKAVIPEDAFCVYGGYFHGGGFTVDKSFPLKMPYSYVIAGRCFGSVISDSSLCYTFADNSREKRITPFEGDPYSLSDGERMILQVGGNNYDLCAASAEVVYMNGVAVYKGSVYKSGYTLTVFICENMPLKFYKVKYEGSEKSRAALVTRPVMGASFTGAFCLQVKKHVTPGATCLLFKNETSADF
;
A
#
# COMPACT_ATOMS: atom_id res chain seq x y z
N MET A 1 -3.42 0.55 -28.20
CA MET A 1 -2.47 -0.20 -27.36
C MET A 1 -1.80 0.82 -26.44
N GLU A 2 -2.32 1.02 -25.22
CA GLU A 2 -1.68 1.92 -24.25
C GLU A 2 -0.68 1.11 -23.42
N SER A 3 0.60 1.46 -23.59
CA SER A 3 1.75 0.89 -22.92
C SER A 3 1.65 1.08 -21.40
N PHE A 4 2.36 0.24 -20.64
CA PHE A 4 2.58 0.51 -19.22
C PHE A 4 3.21 1.90 -19.06
N ALA A 5 2.94 2.60 -17.94
CA ALA A 5 3.61 3.87 -17.67
C ALA A 5 5.13 3.61 -17.63
N CYS A 6 5.86 4.19 -18.58
CA CYS A 6 7.26 3.87 -18.77
C CYS A 6 8.09 4.50 -17.66
N GLY A 7 8.59 3.70 -16.73
CA GLY A 7 9.56 4.15 -15.74
C GLY A 7 10.05 3.03 -14.85
N THR A 8 11.34 3.07 -14.52
CA THR A 8 12.02 2.20 -13.54
C THR A 8 12.73 3.09 -12.54
N ILE A 9 13.37 2.54 -11.51
CA ILE A 9 14.23 3.35 -10.63
C ILE A 9 15.33 4.08 -11.43
N ASN A 10 15.78 3.51 -12.56
CA ASN A 10 16.71 4.19 -13.47
C ASN A 10 16.13 5.49 -14.04
N THR A 11 14.81 5.63 -14.13
CA THR A 11 14.16 6.88 -14.53
C THR A 11 14.37 7.97 -13.48
N LEU A 12 14.36 7.63 -12.19
CA LEU A 12 14.71 8.55 -11.10
C LEU A 12 16.21 8.86 -11.09
N TRP A 13 17.05 7.83 -11.23
CA TRP A 13 18.50 7.98 -11.22
C TRP A 13 19.03 8.82 -12.39
N LYS A 14 18.41 8.73 -13.58
CA LYS A 14 18.68 9.65 -14.70
C LYS A 14 18.46 11.12 -14.34
N GLN A 15 17.58 11.37 -13.37
CA GLN A 15 17.30 12.69 -12.82
C GLN A 15 18.05 12.93 -11.50
N GLY A 16 18.94 12.03 -11.08
CA GLY A 16 19.70 12.11 -9.82
C GLY A 16 18.85 11.95 -8.55
N ILE A 17 17.59 11.53 -8.67
CA ILE A 17 16.68 11.28 -7.53
C ILE A 17 16.91 9.84 -7.07
N SER A 18 17.07 9.59 -5.77
CA SER A 18 17.46 8.23 -5.29
C SER A 18 16.33 7.22 -5.44
N GLY A 19 15.12 7.60 -5.02
CA GLY A 19 13.99 6.68 -4.88
C GLY A 19 14.01 5.84 -3.60
N ASP A 20 15.02 5.99 -2.72
CA ASP A 20 15.14 5.22 -1.47
C ASP A 20 14.25 5.79 -0.34
N TYR A 21 13.83 7.05 -0.48
CA TYR A 21 12.94 7.73 0.46
C TYR A 21 11.58 8.02 -0.19
N PRO A 22 10.50 8.22 0.61
CA PRO A 22 9.23 8.68 0.08
C PRO A 22 9.41 9.92 -0.79
N LEU A 23 8.77 9.96 -1.96
CA LEU A 23 8.83 11.12 -2.85
C LEU A 23 7.63 12.04 -2.61
N VAL A 24 7.90 13.34 -2.45
CA VAL A 24 6.90 14.40 -2.48
C VAL A 24 7.15 15.26 -3.70
N THR A 25 6.23 15.27 -4.66
CA THR A 25 6.38 15.98 -5.92
C THR A 25 5.42 17.16 -6.00
N VAL A 26 5.97 18.34 -6.32
CA VAL A 26 5.21 19.57 -6.59
C VAL A 26 5.44 19.93 -8.04
N PHE A 27 4.37 19.91 -8.83
CA PHE A 27 4.37 20.25 -10.25
C PHE A 27 3.78 21.64 -10.46
N LEU A 28 4.56 22.53 -11.07
CA LEU A 28 4.18 23.92 -11.31
C LEU A 28 4.66 24.40 -12.68
N SER A 29 3.96 25.37 -13.25
CA SER A 29 4.54 26.27 -14.26
C SER A 29 4.47 27.69 -13.73
N ASP A 30 5.47 28.49 -14.12
CA ASP A 30 5.62 29.87 -13.70
C ASP A 30 5.83 30.05 -12.17
N LYS A 31 6.19 31.27 -11.79
CA LYS A 31 6.56 31.64 -10.44
C LYS A 31 5.37 31.54 -9.49
N ASN A 32 5.48 30.68 -8.47
CA ASN A 32 4.52 30.58 -7.38
C ASN A 32 5.21 30.47 -6.00
N GLU A 33 5.75 31.60 -5.53
CA GLU A 33 6.52 31.67 -4.28
C GLU A 33 5.75 31.15 -3.07
N ARG A 34 4.44 31.42 -3.00
CA ARG A 34 3.60 31.01 -1.87
C ARG A 34 3.54 29.48 -1.71
N VAL A 35 3.34 28.76 -2.82
CA VAL A 35 3.32 27.30 -2.81
C VAL A 35 4.70 26.75 -2.49
N VAL A 36 5.74 27.29 -3.13
CA VAL A 36 7.12 26.87 -2.91
C VAL A 36 7.54 27.03 -1.46
N LEU A 37 7.30 28.21 -0.85
CA LEU A 37 7.57 28.47 0.56
C LEU A 37 6.83 27.47 1.46
N ARG A 38 5.55 27.20 1.20
CA ARG A 38 4.77 26.24 2.01
C ARG A 38 5.42 24.86 2.02
N PHE A 39 5.84 24.34 0.87
CA PHE A 39 6.45 23.02 0.77
C PHE A 39 7.87 23.00 1.33
N LEU A 40 8.69 24.02 1.08
CA LEU A 40 10.04 24.10 1.66
C LEU A 40 10.01 24.25 3.19
N SER A 41 9.07 25.02 3.74
CA SER A 41 8.86 25.09 5.19
C SER A 41 8.42 23.75 5.77
N ALA A 42 7.52 23.02 5.08
CA ALA A 42 7.14 21.67 5.50
C ALA A 42 8.32 20.70 5.45
N PHE A 43 9.17 20.80 4.42
CA PHE A 43 10.41 20.03 4.31
C PHE A 43 11.31 20.25 5.52
N LEU A 44 11.54 21.50 5.91
CA LEU A 44 12.33 21.84 7.09
C LEU A 44 11.76 21.24 8.39
N VAL A 45 10.48 21.49 8.67
CA VAL A 45 9.82 21.01 9.91
C VAL A 45 9.87 19.49 10.03
N LEU A 46 9.62 18.78 8.93
CA LEU A 46 9.65 17.31 8.90
C LEU A 46 11.09 16.78 9.00
N THR A 47 12.05 17.44 8.35
CA THR A 47 13.48 17.10 8.42
C THR A 47 14.03 17.27 9.84
N GLU A 48 13.63 18.33 10.54
CA GLU A 48 13.93 18.55 11.97
C GLU A 48 13.27 17.49 12.87
N SER A 49 12.10 16.99 12.46
CA SER A 49 11.39 15.89 13.13
C SER A 49 11.93 14.50 12.75
N TYR A 50 13.10 14.42 12.12
CA TYR A 50 13.74 13.17 11.65
C TYR A 50 12.95 12.38 10.60
N ILE A 51 11.94 12.98 9.97
CA ILE A 51 11.18 12.37 8.87
C ILE A 51 11.89 12.71 7.56
N ARG A 52 12.55 11.71 6.96
CA ARG A 52 13.31 11.86 5.70
C ARG A 52 12.44 11.55 4.49
N PHE A 53 12.50 12.41 3.49
CA PHE A 53 11.82 12.24 2.20
C PHE A 53 12.53 13.08 1.13
N GLU A 54 12.32 12.76 -0.15
CA GLU A 54 12.86 13.57 -1.25
C GLU A 54 11.78 14.49 -1.79
N MET A 55 12.06 15.79 -1.81
CA MET A 55 11.16 16.81 -2.35
C MET A 55 11.55 17.12 -3.80
N VAL A 56 10.64 16.88 -4.74
CA VAL A 56 10.87 17.10 -6.17
C VAL A 56 9.97 18.24 -6.66
N PHE A 57 10.57 19.37 -7.04
CA PHE A 57 9.90 20.40 -7.82
C PHE A 57 10.03 20.08 -9.31
N LEU A 58 8.92 19.69 -9.94
CA LEU A 58 8.82 19.53 -11.39
C LEU A 58 8.30 20.81 -12.02
N ILE A 59 9.08 21.36 -12.95
CA ILE A 59 8.86 22.70 -13.51
C ILE A 59 8.56 22.59 -14.99
N ALA A 60 7.36 22.98 -15.38
CA ALA A 60 6.92 23.07 -16.76
C ALA A 60 6.86 24.54 -17.22
N ASP A 61 7.95 25.30 -17.04
CA ASP A 61 8.01 26.72 -17.44
C ASP A 61 7.81 26.88 -18.95
N GLU A 62 6.87 27.76 -19.33
CA GLU A 62 6.62 28.09 -20.74
C GLU A 62 7.81 28.88 -21.33
N ASP A 63 8.35 29.84 -20.56
CA ASP A 63 9.56 30.56 -20.90
C ASP A 63 10.81 29.76 -20.51
N LYS A 64 11.27 28.93 -21.45
CA LYS A 64 12.47 28.10 -21.31
C LYS A 64 13.77 28.90 -21.11
N TYR A 65 13.78 30.20 -21.44
CA TYR A 65 14.96 31.07 -21.30
C TYR A 65 15.02 31.72 -19.92
N ASN A 66 13.94 32.36 -19.49
CA ASN A 66 13.92 33.06 -18.20
C ASN A 66 13.77 32.09 -17.01
N ARG A 67 13.06 30.96 -17.22
CA ARG A 67 12.76 29.93 -16.20
C ARG A 67 12.35 30.50 -14.85
N PRO A 68 11.25 31.28 -14.81
CA PRO A 68 10.85 32.05 -13.64
C PRO A 68 10.58 31.18 -12.41
N ALA A 69 9.99 30.00 -12.57
CA ALA A 69 9.74 29.09 -11.45
C ALA A 69 11.04 28.51 -10.90
N GLU A 70 11.95 28.05 -11.78
CA GLU A 70 13.23 27.47 -11.36
C GLU A 70 14.04 28.47 -10.55
N ARG A 71 14.19 29.69 -11.09
CA ARG A 71 14.93 30.76 -10.43
C ARG A 71 14.28 31.13 -9.09
N SER A 72 12.96 31.19 -9.04
CA SER A 72 12.23 31.48 -7.81
C SER A 72 12.47 30.43 -6.72
N ILE A 73 12.42 29.13 -7.06
CA ILE A 73 12.66 28.06 -6.09
C ILE A 73 14.09 28.11 -5.56
N ARG A 74 15.08 28.31 -6.45
CA ARG A 74 16.49 28.44 -6.05
C ARG A 74 16.72 29.63 -5.11
N ASN A 75 16.16 30.79 -5.43
CA ASN A 75 16.26 31.98 -4.60
C ASN A 75 15.64 31.76 -3.21
N ILE A 76 14.48 31.09 -3.12
CA ILE A 76 13.87 30.76 -1.83
C ILE A 76 14.73 29.77 -1.05
N CYS A 77 15.31 28.75 -1.69
CA CYS A 77 16.23 27.82 -1.04
C CYS A 77 17.46 28.54 -0.45
N GLU A 78 17.98 29.52 -1.17
CA GLU A 78 19.08 30.37 -0.70
C GLU A 78 18.66 31.24 0.49
N GLN A 79 17.51 31.92 0.41
CA GLN A 79 16.97 32.73 1.50
C GLN A 79 16.72 31.93 2.78
N LEU A 80 16.28 30.67 2.64
CA LEU A 80 16.07 29.76 3.77
C LEU A 80 17.36 29.07 4.25
N GLY A 81 18.50 29.25 3.55
CA GLY A 81 19.78 28.61 3.92
C GLY A 81 19.82 27.10 3.68
N ILE A 82 18.94 26.55 2.84
CA ILE A 82 18.76 25.10 2.65
C ILE A 82 19.45 24.54 1.40
N ASN A 83 20.34 25.31 0.77
CA ASN A 83 21.09 24.90 -0.42
C ASN A 83 21.88 23.59 -0.23
N ALA A 84 22.28 23.27 1.00
CA ALA A 84 22.96 22.02 1.33
C ALA A 84 22.11 20.76 1.03
N PHE A 85 20.79 20.88 0.98
CA PHE A 85 19.86 19.79 0.66
C PHE A 85 19.65 19.61 -0.85
N LEU A 86 20.11 20.54 -1.69
CA LEU A 86 19.89 20.46 -3.13
C LEU A 86 20.67 19.28 -3.74
N ASN A 87 19.96 18.44 -4.49
CA ASN A 87 20.47 17.24 -5.15
C ASN A 87 21.22 16.29 -4.19
N LYS A 88 20.73 16.17 -2.95
CA LYS A 88 21.19 15.17 -1.99
C LYS A 88 20.13 14.10 -1.80
N ASN A 89 20.55 12.88 -1.50
CA ASN A 89 19.63 11.81 -1.11
C ASN A 89 18.82 12.25 0.11
N GLY A 90 17.50 12.09 0.05
CA GLY A 90 16.58 12.61 1.07
C GLY A 90 16.49 14.14 1.11
N GLY A 91 16.87 14.81 0.01
CA GLY A 91 16.94 16.26 -0.12
C GLY A 91 15.95 16.83 -1.14
N ILE A 92 16.32 17.96 -1.75
CA ILE A 92 15.48 18.73 -2.66
C ILE A 92 16.01 18.62 -4.09
N PHE A 93 15.13 18.29 -5.03
CA PHE A 93 15.42 18.17 -6.45
C PHE A 93 14.56 19.15 -7.24
N ILE A 94 15.19 19.88 -8.15
CA ILE A 94 14.51 20.84 -9.02
C ILE A 94 14.74 20.37 -10.46
N ARG A 95 13.66 19.97 -11.16
CA ARG A 95 13.74 19.37 -12.49
C ARG A 95 12.78 20.06 -13.45
N ASN A 96 13.35 20.56 -14.54
CA ASN A 96 12.56 21.10 -15.65
C ASN A 96 12.07 19.94 -16.52
N VAL A 97 10.82 20.04 -16.95
CA VAL A 97 10.16 19.03 -17.78
C VAL A 97 9.39 19.70 -18.90
N ASP A 98 9.25 19.01 -20.03
CA ASP A 98 8.38 19.45 -21.11
C ASP A 98 7.48 18.33 -21.66
N ASN A 99 6.83 18.58 -22.80
CA ASN A 99 5.91 17.63 -23.43
C ASN A 99 6.56 16.28 -23.81
N SER A 100 7.88 16.21 -23.91
CA SER A 100 8.61 14.96 -24.15
C SER A 100 8.78 14.11 -22.89
N ASP A 101 8.68 14.70 -21.70
CA ASP A 101 8.86 14.05 -20.39
C ASP A 101 7.56 13.44 -19.83
N LYS A 102 6.52 13.27 -20.65
CA LYS A 102 5.20 12.78 -20.22
C LYS A 102 5.27 11.47 -19.44
N ASP A 103 6.15 10.55 -19.84
CA ASP A 103 6.32 9.27 -19.15
C ASP A 103 6.98 9.45 -17.78
N PHE A 104 7.97 10.33 -17.65
CA PHE A 104 8.59 10.64 -16.36
C PHE A 104 7.62 11.34 -15.41
N ILE A 105 6.85 12.30 -15.90
CA ILE A 105 5.80 12.98 -15.11
C ILE A 105 4.77 11.96 -14.65
N ARG A 106 4.32 11.06 -15.54
CA ARG A 106 3.37 9.99 -15.20
C ARG A 106 3.94 9.02 -14.18
N PHE A 107 5.23 8.68 -14.29
CA PHE A 107 5.93 7.84 -13.33
C PHE A 107 5.93 8.48 -11.93
N LEU A 108 6.32 9.76 -11.81
CA LEU A 108 6.28 10.49 -10.53
C LEU A 108 4.85 10.62 -9.97
N LYS A 109 3.83 10.80 -10.82
CA LYS A 109 2.42 10.77 -10.37
C LYS A 109 2.02 9.45 -9.71
N LEU A 110 2.68 8.35 -10.04
CA LEU A 110 2.37 7.00 -9.52
C LEU A 110 3.21 6.63 -8.29
N CYS A 111 4.50 6.98 -8.27
CA CYS A 111 5.42 6.57 -7.21
C CYS A 111 5.54 7.57 -6.06
N SER A 112 5.11 8.83 -6.25
CA SER A 112 5.14 9.81 -5.16
C SER A 112 4.09 9.55 -4.09
N ALA A 113 4.51 9.58 -2.83
CA ALA A 113 3.63 9.51 -1.67
C ALA A 113 2.64 10.69 -1.66
N LEU A 114 3.08 11.84 -2.20
CA LEU A 114 2.24 13.00 -2.47
C LEU A 114 2.65 13.63 -3.81
N TYR A 115 1.70 13.80 -4.73
CA TYR A 115 1.88 14.55 -5.97
C TYR A 115 0.90 15.72 -6.01
N VAL A 116 1.41 16.94 -6.16
CA VAL A 116 0.62 18.18 -6.18
C VAL A 116 0.77 18.83 -7.55
N ASP A 117 -0.34 18.99 -8.27
CA ASP A 117 -0.38 19.55 -9.62
C ASP A 117 -0.92 20.98 -9.58
N VAL A 118 -0.07 21.96 -9.28
CA VAL A 118 -0.46 23.36 -9.01
C VAL A 118 -1.27 23.97 -10.17
N LEU A 119 -0.97 23.55 -11.40
CA LEU A 119 -1.65 24.05 -12.60
C LEU A 119 -3.11 23.62 -12.70
N ASN A 120 -3.37 22.36 -12.33
CA ASN A 120 -4.71 21.80 -12.34
C ASN A 120 -5.43 21.96 -10.98
N ASP A 121 -4.76 22.56 -10.00
CA ASP A 121 -5.21 22.73 -8.61
C ASP A 121 -5.54 24.20 -8.30
N ILE A 122 -6.09 24.92 -9.29
CA ILE A 122 -6.73 26.24 -9.10
C ILE A 122 -8.03 26.04 -8.31
N GLY A 123 -7.89 25.88 -6.98
CA GLY A 123 -8.92 26.16 -5.96
C GLY A 123 -10.29 25.48 -6.08
N THR A 124 -10.51 24.52 -6.99
CA THR A 124 -11.85 24.00 -7.32
C THR A 124 -11.96 22.49 -7.35
N ARG A 125 -10.85 21.77 -7.20
CA ARG A 125 -10.94 20.39 -6.73
C ARG A 125 -10.93 20.47 -5.22
N SER A 126 -12.01 20.01 -4.58
CA SER A 126 -11.82 19.36 -3.29
C SER A 126 -10.62 18.46 -3.51
N VAL A 127 -9.54 18.66 -2.73
CA VAL A 127 -8.47 17.67 -2.64
C VAL A 127 -9.23 16.35 -2.65
N LYS A 128 -9.12 15.56 -3.73
CA LYS A 128 -9.67 14.21 -3.70
C LYS A 128 -8.84 13.62 -2.60
N THR A 129 -9.41 13.64 -1.40
CA THR A 129 -8.71 13.40 -0.15
C THR A 129 -7.97 12.13 -0.47
N PRO A 130 -6.62 12.16 -0.56
CA PRO A 130 -5.86 10.99 -1.01
C PRO A 130 -6.44 9.87 -0.21
N VAL A 131 -7.06 8.85 -0.87
CA VAL A 131 -8.07 7.96 -0.26
C VAL A 131 -7.70 7.85 1.19
N GLN A 132 -8.42 8.59 2.03
CA GLN A 132 -8.02 8.70 3.42
C GLN A 132 -8.24 7.29 3.91
N PHE A 133 -7.16 6.49 3.93
CA PHE A 133 -7.09 5.33 4.77
C PHE A 133 -7.39 5.94 6.12
N ALA A 134 -8.63 5.76 6.58
CA ALA A 134 -9.08 6.40 7.79
C ALA A 134 -8.00 6.16 8.83
N GLU A 135 -7.59 7.24 9.50
CA GLU A 135 -6.36 7.31 10.31
C GLU A 135 -6.27 6.22 11.39
N GLN A 136 -7.36 5.47 11.62
CA GLN A 136 -7.40 4.26 12.43
C GLN A 136 -8.08 3.10 11.68
N ILE A 137 -7.29 2.10 11.30
CA ILE A 137 -7.79 0.76 10.99
C ILE A 137 -8.09 0.09 12.32
N ARG A 138 -9.37 -0.20 12.58
CA ARG A 138 -9.79 -0.87 13.81
C ARG A 138 -9.44 -2.35 13.73
N THR A 139 -8.72 -2.81 14.74
CA THR A 139 -8.27 -4.20 14.89
C THR A 139 -8.87 -4.89 16.12
N ALA A 140 -9.67 -4.16 16.91
CA ALA A 140 -10.32 -4.70 18.09
C ALA A 140 -11.27 -5.85 17.69
N ILE A 141 -11.15 -6.95 18.41
CA ILE A 141 -12.02 -8.12 18.28
C ILE A 141 -13.43 -7.68 18.72
N GLY A 142 -14.42 -7.86 17.85
CA GLY A 142 -15.82 -7.57 18.21
C GLY A 142 -16.39 -8.59 19.20
N ASP A 143 -17.56 -8.30 19.78
CA ASP A 143 -18.26 -9.13 20.76
C ASP A 143 -18.90 -10.41 20.14
N TYR A 144 -18.15 -11.16 19.34
CA TYR A 144 -18.60 -12.41 18.76
C TYR A 144 -18.23 -13.58 19.67
N LYS A 145 -19.21 -14.37 20.07
CA LYS A 145 -19.01 -15.61 20.84
C LYS A 145 -18.97 -16.80 19.89
N ALA A 146 -17.82 -17.44 19.77
CA ALA A 146 -17.68 -18.70 19.07
C ALA A 146 -18.52 -19.80 19.75
N VAL A 147 -19.17 -20.64 18.95
CA VAL A 147 -19.86 -21.84 19.44
C VAL A 147 -18.92 -23.02 19.25
N ILE A 148 -18.45 -23.61 20.35
CA ILE A 148 -17.54 -24.76 20.32
C ILE A 148 -18.37 -26.02 20.05
N PRO A 149 -18.04 -26.82 19.01
CA PRO A 149 -18.69 -28.11 18.77
C PRO A 149 -18.54 -29.07 19.95
N GLU A 150 -19.53 -29.92 20.21
CA GLU A 150 -19.50 -30.89 21.32
C GLU A 150 -18.39 -31.95 21.15
N ASP A 151 -18.03 -32.27 19.91
CA ASP A 151 -16.99 -33.23 19.54
C ASP A 151 -15.59 -32.60 19.39
N ALA A 152 -15.43 -31.33 19.76
CA ALA A 152 -14.18 -30.61 19.61
C ALA A 152 -13.10 -31.09 20.59
N PHE A 153 -11.87 -31.26 20.10
CA PHE A 153 -10.70 -31.50 20.94
C PHE A 153 -10.02 -30.17 21.28
N CYS A 154 -10.32 -29.63 22.47
CA CYS A 154 -9.82 -28.35 22.94
C CYS A 154 -8.33 -28.38 23.28
N VAL A 155 -7.60 -27.35 22.84
CA VAL A 155 -6.19 -27.10 23.16
C VAL A 155 -6.00 -25.63 23.55
N TYR A 156 -4.77 -25.25 23.88
CA TYR A 156 -4.49 -23.85 24.20
C TYR A 156 -4.76 -22.95 22.99
N GLY A 157 -5.64 -21.95 23.13
CA GLY A 157 -5.91 -20.94 22.10
C GLY A 157 -6.78 -21.40 20.92
N GLY A 158 -7.39 -22.58 20.99
CA GLY A 158 -8.25 -23.11 19.94
C GLY A 158 -8.70 -24.56 20.15
N TYR A 159 -9.26 -25.18 19.12
CA TYR A 159 -9.74 -26.55 19.17
C TYR A 159 -9.69 -27.22 17.80
N PHE A 160 -9.43 -28.53 17.78
CA PHE A 160 -9.54 -29.36 16.59
C PHE A 160 -10.96 -29.89 16.43
N HIS A 161 -11.42 -30.00 15.19
CA HIS A 161 -12.69 -30.62 14.82
C HIS A 161 -12.50 -31.41 13.51
N GLY A 162 -13.48 -32.22 13.11
CA GLY A 162 -13.35 -33.11 11.94
C GLY A 162 -13.02 -32.45 10.59
N GLY A 163 -13.15 -31.11 10.49
CA GLY A 163 -12.84 -30.34 9.30
C GLY A 163 -11.54 -29.53 9.36
N GLY A 164 -10.90 -29.40 10.52
CA GLY A 164 -9.75 -28.52 10.68
C GLY A 164 -9.48 -28.06 12.12
N PHE A 165 -8.89 -26.88 12.23
CA PHE A 165 -8.54 -26.25 13.50
C PHE A 165 -9.15 -24.85 13.59
N THR A 166 -9.89 -24.58 14.67
CA THR A 166 -10.40 -23.25 14.96
C THR A 166 -9.53 -22.58 15.99
N VAL A 167 -9.05 -21.38 15.66
CA VAL A 167 -8.34 -20.51 16.59
C VAL A 167 -9.37 -19.65 17.33
N ASP A 168 -9.37 -19.75 18.66
CA ASP A 168 -10.14 -18.86 19.54
C ASP A 168 -9.30 -17.63 19.90
N LYS A 169 -9.75 -16.44 19.49
CA LYS A 169 -9.03 -15.18 19.70
C LYS A 169 -9.49 -14.41 20.94
N SER A 170 -10.35 -14.99 21.78
CA SER A 170 -10.74 -14.41 23.07
C SER A 170 -9.56 -14.29 24.07
N PHE A 171 -8.47 -15.02 23.83
CA PHE A 171 -7.25 -14.99 24.65
C PHE A 171 -6.23 -13.97 24.10
N PRO A 172 -5.96 -12.86 24.80
CA PRO A 172 -5.19 -11.72 24.27
C PRO A 172 -3.66 -11.90 24.26
N LEU A 173 -3.11 -12.94 24.90
CA LEU A 173 -1.66 -13.15 25.04
C LEU A 173 -1.24 -14.50 24.48
N LYS A 174 -1.10 -14.58 23.16
CA LYS A 174 -0.61 -15.80 22.48
C LYS A 174 0.32 -15.45 21.32
N MET A 175 1.24 -16.37 21.03
CA MET A 175 1.93 -16.35 19.74
C MET A 175 0.90 -16.49 18.62
N PRO A 176 1.08 -15.81 17.47
CA PRO A 176 0.15 -15.90 16.36
C PRO A 176 0.08 -17.34 15.85
N TYR A 177 -1.14 -17.82 15.62
CA TYR A 177 -1.35 -19.08 14.91
C TYR A 177 -1.19 -18.80 13.43
N SER A 178 -0.32 -19.54 12.75
CA SER A 178 -0.11 -19.39 11.31
C SER A 178 -0.58 -20.62 10.55
N TYR A 179 -1.00 -20.40 9.31
CA TYR A 179 -1.44 -21.45 8.41
C TYR A 179 -0.84 -21.21 7.02
N VAL A 180 -0.35 -22.28 6.40
CA VAL A 180 0.18 -22.24 5.04
C VAL A 180 -0.90 -22.78 4.12
N ILE A 181 -1.40 -21.91 3.25
CA ILE A 181 -2.28 -22.30 2.15
C ILE A 181 -1.40 -22.37 0.91
N ALA A 182 -1.36 -23.52 0.24
CA ALA A 182 -0.55 -23.72 -0.96
C ALA A 182 -1.34 -24.43 -2.05
N GLY A 183 -1.13 -24.00 -3.29
CA GLY A 183 -1.52 -24.69 -4.51
C GLY A 183 -0.29 -24.96 -5.37
N ARG A 184 -0.51 -25.24 -6.66
CA ARG A 184 0.60 -25.48 -7.59
C ARG A 184 1.41 -24.21 -7.82
N CYS A 185 2.71 -24.24 -7.48
CA CYS A 185 3.66 -23.15 -7.71
C CYS A 185 3.25 -21.80 -7.11
N PHE A 186 2.37 -21.80 -6.10
CA PHE A 186 1.81 -20.58 -5.53
C PHE A 186 1.29 -20.84 -4.13
N GLY A 187 1.56 -19.93 -3.20
CA GLY A 187 1.21 -20.13 -1.80
C GLY A 187 1.12 -18.83 -1.02
N SER A 188 0.55 -18.93 0.17
CA SER A 188 0.46 -17.83 1.12
C SER A 188 0.58 -18.37 2.53
N VAL A 189 1.35 -17.65 3.34
CA VAL A 189 1.30 -17.81 4.79
C VAL A 189 0.33 -16.78 5.31
N ILE A 190 -0.62 -17.20 6.14
CA ILE A 190 -1.59 -16.33 6.81
C ILE A 190 -1.50 -16.59 8.32
N SER A 191 -2.00 -15.66 9.13
CA SER A 191 -2.13 -15.83 10.58
C SER A 191 -3.55 -15.63 11.05
N ASP A 192 -3.80 -15.82 12.35
CA ASP A 192 -5.11 -15.61 12.95
C ASP A 192 -5.54 -14.14 12.97
N SER A 193 -4.61 -13.23 12.67
CA SER A 193 -4.80 -11.79 12.69
C SER A 193 -4.40 -11.06 11.41
N SER A 194 -3.79 -11.73 10.42
CA SER A 194 -3.34 -11.10 9.17
C SER A 194 -3.34 -12.08 7.99
N LEU A 195 -3.45 -11.55 6.76
CA LEU A 195 -3.23 -12.30 5.51
C LEU A 195 -1.74 -12.46 5.17
N CYS A 196 -0.87 -11.88 6.00
CA CYS A 196 0.59 -11.82 5.89
C CYS A 196 1.09 -11.64 4.46
N TYR A 197 1.56 -12.73 3.83
CA TYR A 197 2.21 -12.64 2.52
C TYR A 197 1.90 -13.81 1.59
N THR A 198 2.10 -13.55 0.30
CA THR A 198 1.86 -14.45 -0.82
C THR A 198 3.10 -14.53 -1.69
N PHE A 199 3.37 -15.70 -2.26
CA PHE A 199 4.53 -15.99 -3.08
C PHE A 199 4.19 -16.93 -4.24
N ALA A 200 5.03 -16.91 -5.27
CA ALA A 200 4.98 -17.83 -6.41
C ALA A 200 6.29 -18.62 -6.47
N ASP A 201 6.26 -19.92 -6.71
CA ASP A 201 7.39 -20.89 -6.74
C ASP A 201 8.25 -20.98 -5.46
N ASN A 202 8.76 -19.86 -4.94
CA ASN A 202 9.70 -19.77 -3.83
C ASN A 202 9.24 -18.73 -2.81
N SER A 203 9.04 -19.16 -1.57
CA SER A 203 8.54 -18.32 -0.47
C SER A 203 9.49 -17.24 0.04
N ARG A 204 10.75 -17.27 -0.40
CA ARG A 204 11.78 -16.28 -0.02
C ARG A 204 12.08 -15.32 -1.17
N GLU A 205 12.46 -15.84 -2.33
CA GLU A 205 12.98 -15.07 -3.45
C GLU A 205 11.88 -14.52 -4.36
N LYS A 206 10.74 -15.22 -4.42
CA LYS A 206 9.63 -14.92 -5.33
C LYS A 206 8.36 -14.55 -4.57
N ARG A 207 8.50 -13.61 -3.64
CA ARG A 207 7.38 -13.05 -2.89
C ARG A 207 6.63 -12.03 -3.73
N ILE A 208 5.30 -12.14 -3.81
CA ILE A 208 4.43 -11.15 -4.43
C ILE A 208 4.21 -10.00 -3.44
N THR A 209 4.00 -10.33 -2.17
CA THR A 209 3.79 -9.39 -1.07
C THR A 209 4.82 -9.60 0.04
N PRO A 210 5.15 -8.56 0.81
CA PRO A 210 6.28 -8.52 1.72
C PRO A 210 6.02 -9.33 2.99
N PHE A 211 7.13 -9.75 3.62
CA PHE A 211 7.09 -10.35 4.94
C PHE A 211 8.34 -9.92 5.72
N GLU A 212 8.12 -9.30 6.87
CA GLU A 212 9.19 -8.79 7.74
C GLU A 212 9.55 -9.75 8.88
N GLY A 213 8.70 -10.74 9.16
CA GLY A 213 8.98 -11.79 10.15
C GLY A 213 8.89 -11.34 11.61
N ASP A 214 8.38 -10.14 11.89
CA ASP A 214 8.12 -9.67 13.25
C ASP A 214 6.85 -10.33 13.81
N PRO A 215 6.95 -11.14 14.89
CA PRO A 215 5.80 -11.82 15.48
C PRO A 215 4.90 -10.90 16.32
N TYR A 216 5.34 -9.67 16.62
CA TYR A 216 4.62 -8.72 17.48
C TYR A 216 3.83 -7.67 16.69
N SER A 217 4.12 -7.50 15.40
CA SER A 217 3.39 -6.58 14.53
C SER A 217 2.47 -7.33 13.57
N LEU A 218 1.37 -6.66 13.20
CA LEU A 218 0.51 -7.15 12.13
C LEU A 218 1.25 -7.01 10.80
N SER A 219 1.62 -8.14 10.19
CA SER A 219 2.16 -8.17 8.84
C SER A 219 1.24 -7.38 7.89
N ASP A 220 1.86 -6.54 7.05
CA ASP A 220 1.17 -5.54 6.23
C ASP A 220 1.25 -5.85 4.72
N GLY A 221 1.66 -7.07 4.35
CA GLY A 221 1.75 -7.46 2.94
C GLY A 221 0.40 -7.48 2.24
N GLU A 222 -0.61 -8.03 2.91
CA GLU A 222 -2.00 -8.04 2.46
C GLU A 222 -2.95 -7.78 3.64
N ARG A 223 -3.96 -6.94 3.43
CA ARG A 223 -5.03 -6.68 4.40
C ARG A 223 -6.37 -6.58 3.70
N MET A 224 -7.40 -7.22 4.25
CA MET A 224 -8.77 -7.08 3.76
C MET A 224 -9.51 -6.11 4.68
N ILE A 225 -9.77 -4.90 4.16
CA ILE A 225 -10.41 -3.83 4.91
C ILE A 225 -11.88 -3.74 4.54
N LEU A 226 -12.76 -3.79 5.53
CA LEU A 226 -14.16 -3.45 5.37
C LEU A 226 -14.42 -2.03 5.88
N GLN A 227 -14.93 -1.19 4.99
CA GLN A 227 -15.39 0.15 5.31
C GLN A 227 -16.90 0.13 5.51
N VAL A 228 -17.38 0.46 6.72
CA VAL A 228 -18.80 0.54 7.05
C VAL A 228 -19.03 1.55 8.18
N GLY A 229 -20.12 2.33 8.08
CA GLY A 229 -20.47 3.31 9.10
C GLY A 229 -19.40 4.39 9.37
N GLY A 230 -18.58 4.72 8.35
CA GLY A 230 -17.46 5.67 8.47
C GLY A 230 -16.18 5.09 9.10
N ASN A 231 -16.18 3.81 9.48
CA ASN A 231 -15.03 3.14 10.07
C ASN A 231 -14.38 2.15 9.10
N ASN A 232 -13.10 1.88 9.30
CA ASN A 232 -12.34 0.84 8.59
C ASN A 232 -11.98 -0.27 9.57
N TYR A 233 -12.25 -1.52 9.20
CA TYR A 233 -11.96 -2.70 10.00
C TYR A 233 -11.05 -3.65 9.23
N ASP A 234 -9.96 -4.11 9.86
CA ASP A 234 -9.19 -5.24 9.33
C ASP A 234 -9.93 -6.53 9.67
N LEU A 235 -10.44 -7.23 8.65
CA LEU A 235 -11.28 -8.41 8.84
C LEU A 235 -10.52 -9.61 9.41
N CYS A 236 -9.20 -9.68 9.26
CA CYS A 236 -8.42 -10.73 9.91
C CYS A 236 -8.19 -10.36 11.38
N ALA A 237 -7.77 -9.12 11.65
CA ALA A 237 -7.44 -8.68 13.00
C ALA A 237 -8.69 -8.63 13.91
N ALA A 238 -9.80 -8.06 13.41
CA ALA A 238 -11.06 -7.90 14.14
C ALA A 238 -11.91 -9.18 14.21
N SER A 239 -11.45 -10.30 13.62
CA SER A 239 -12.14 -11.58 13.73
C SER A 239 -12.04 -12.11 15.16
N ALA A 240 -13.09 -12.77 15.62
CA ALA A 240 -13.11 -13.46 16.90
C ALA A 240 -12.63 -14.90 16.78
N GLU A 241 -12.82 -15.50 15.60
CA GLU A 241 -12.26 -16.82 15.28
C GLU A 241 -11.75 -16.85 13.84
N VAL A 242 -10.79 -17.75 13.62
CA VAL A 242 -10.44 -18.23 12.28
C VAL A 242 -10.46 -19.74 12.27
N VAL A 243 -11.03 -20.32 11.22
CA VAL A 243 -11.02 -21.76 10.99
C VAL A 243 -10.05 -22.06 9.86
N TYR A 244 -9.04 -22.89 10.14
CA TYR A 244 -8.11 -23.43 9.14
C TYR A 244 -8.54 -24.83 8.76
N MET A 245 -8.89 -25.01 7.49
CA MET A 245 -9.29 -26.29 6.90
C MET A 245 -8.46 -26.53 5.64
N ASN A 246 -8.60 -27.71 5.02
CA ASN A 246 -7.82 -28.11 3.86
C ASN A 246 -7.85 -27.07 2.71
N GLY A 247 -6.80 -26.24 2.61
CA GLY A 247 -6.65 -25.23 1.56
C GLY A 247 -7.48 -23.94 1.75
N VAL A 248 -8.14 -23.75 2.89
CA VAL A 248 -9.03 -22.61 3.13
C VAL A 248 -8.93 -22.10 4.57
N ALA A 249 -8.98 -20.78 4.72
CA ALA A 249 -9.16 -20.11 6.00
C ALA A 249 -10.44 -19.29 6.02
N VAL A 250 -11.18 -19.36 7.12
CA VAL A 250 -12.45 -18.67 7.30
C VAL A 250 -12.40 -17.84 8.57
N TYR A 251 -12.27 -16.53 8.42
CA TYR A 251 -12.35 -15.57 9.51
C TYR A 251 -13.79 -15.17 9.76
N LYS A 252 -14.23 -15.20 11.01
CA LYS A 252 -15.58 -14.75 11.40
C LYS A 252 -15.48 -13.74 12.54
N GLY A 253 -16.36 -12.76 12.49
CA GLY A 253 -16.48 -11.78 13.55
C GLY A 253 -17.70 -10.90 13.35
N SER A 254 -17.80 -9.87 14.18
CA SER A 254 -18.82 -8.83 14.08
C SER A 254 -18.15 -7.47 14.08
N VAL A 255 -18.54 -6.62 13.14
CA VAL A 255 -18.14 -5.21 13.08
C VAL A 255 -19.36 -4.36 12.82
N TYR A 256 -19.40 -3.17 13.41
CA TYR A 256 -20.56 -2.28 13.29
C TYR A 256 -21.90 -2.98 13.63
N LYS A 257 -21.89 -3.84 14.66
CA LYS A 257 -23.03 -4.64 15.14
C LYS A 257 -23.54 -5.73 14.18
N SER A 258 -22.84 -5.98 13.07
CA SER A 258 -23.23 -6.95 12.06
C SER A 258 -22.15 -7.99 11.84
N GLY A 259 -22.58 -9.23 11.62
CA GLY A 259 -21.69 -10.36 11.32
C GLY A 259 -20.99 -10.20 9.97
N TYR A 260 -19.78 -10.74 9.88
CA TYR A 260 -19.10 -10.93 8.61
C TYR A 260 -18.37 -12.27 8.56
N THR A 261 -18.08 -12.70 7.34
CA THR A 261 -17.22 -13.84 7.04
C THR A 261 -16.25 -13.47 5.93
N LEU A 262 -14.96 -13.66 6.19
CA LEU A 262 -13.91 -13.58 5.17
C LEU A 262 -13.38 -14.99 4.91
N THR A 263 -13.57 -15.50 3.70
CA THR A 263 -13.03 -16.77 3.24
C THR A 263 -11.83 -16.52 2.32
N VAL A 264 -10.71 -17.15 2.62
CA VAL A 264 -9.45 -17.05 1.88
C VAL A 264 -9.02 -18.44 1.47
N PHE A 265 -8.75 -18.66 0.19
CA PHE A 265 -8.27 -19.95 -0.31
C PHE A 265 -7.41 -19.77 -1.54
N ILE A 266 -6.61 -20.79 -1.85
CA ILE A 266 -5.81 -20.86 -3.07
C ILE A 266 -6.36 -21.97 -3.95
N CYS A 267 -6.43 -21.70 -5.25
CA CYS A 267 -6.79 -22.74 -6.21
C CYS A 267 -5.68 -23.78 -6.29
N GLU A 268 -6.04 -25.06 -6.21
CA GLU A 268 -5.07 -26.16 -6.25
C GLU A 268 -4.26 -26.17 -7.56
N ASN A 269 -4.93 -25.89 -8.69
CA ASN A 269 -4.36 -26.05 -10.03
C ASN A 269 -3.89 -24.74 -10.69
N MET A 270 -4.30 -23.60 -10.15
CA MET A 270 -3.96 -22.28 -10.73
C MET A 270 -3.34 -21.38 -9.66
N PRO A 271 -2.39 -20.51 -10.02
CA PRO A 271 -1.74 -19.60 -9.08
C PRO A 271 -2.66 -18.42 -8.73
N LEU A 272 -3.80 -18.73 -8.09
CA LEU A 272 -4.86 -17.79 -7.77
C LEU A 272 -5.19 -17.87 -6.27
N LYS A 273 -5.10 -16.73 -5.59
CA LYS A 273 -5.64 -16.51 -4.24
C LYS A 273 -6.99 -15.83 -4.36
N PHE A 274 -8.02 -16.42 -3.74
CA PHE A 274 -9.36 -15.86 -3.69
C PHE A 274 -9.66 -15.28 -2.32
N TYR A 275 -10.39 -14.17 -2.34
CA TYR A 275 -10.95 -13.52 -1.16
C TYR A 275 -12.45 -13.37 -1.35
N LYS A 276 -13.25 -13.97 -0.47
CA LYS A 276 -14.70 -13.82 -0.47
C LYS A 276 -15.13 -13.19 0.84
N VAL A 277 -15.70 -11.98 0.75
CA VAL A 277 -16.26 -11.26 1.90
C VAL A 277 -17.78 -11.36 1.84
N LYS A 278 -18.38 -11.84 2.92
CA LYS A 278 -19.82 -11.75 3.19
C LYS A 278 -20.01 -10.84 4.39
N TYR A 279 -20.79 -9.78 4.23
CA TYR A 279 -21.21 -8.89 5.33
C TYR A 279 -22.74 -9.00 5.46
N GLU A 280 -23.23 -9.12 6.68
CA GLU A 280 -24.66 -9.42 6.96
C GLU A 280 -25.46 -8.17 7.33
N GLY A 281 -24.80 -7.02 7.49
CA GLY A 281 -25.46 -5.76 7.75
C GLY A 281 -26.12 -5.15 6.51
N SER A 282 -27.14 -4.33 6.74
CA SER A 282 -27.88 -3.62 5.68
C SER A 282 -27.23 -2.30 5.27
N GLU A 283 -26.18 -1.88 5.99
CA GLU A 283 -25.51 -0.62 5.74
C GLU A 283 -24.69 -0.65 4.45
N LYS A 284 -24.54 0.52 3.84
CA LYS A 284 -23.61 0.68 2.72
C LYS A 284 -22.19 0.36 3.20
N SER A 285 -21.62 -0.66 2.59
CA SER A 285 -20.28 -1.16 2.93
C SER A 285 -19.40 -1.27 1.68
N ARG A 286 -18.09 -1.25 1.89
CA ARG A 286 -17.10 -1.46 0.83
C ARG A 286 -15.95 -2.29 1.35
N ALA A 287 -15.66 -3.40 0.69
CA ALA A 287 -14.44 -4.17 0.92
C ALA A 287 -13.30 -3.66 0.01
N ALA A 288 -12.08 -3.64 0.53
CA ALA A 288 -10.87 -3.30 -0.22
C ALA A 288 -9.73 -4.23 0.20
N LEU A 289 -9.12 -4.89 -0.78
CA LEU A 289 -7.81 -5.52 -0.60
C LEU A 289 -6.75 -4.42 -0.65
N VAL A 290 -5.95 -4.35 0.40
CA VAL A 290 -4.84 -3.43 0.56
C VAL A 290 -3.59 -4.28 0.51
N THR A 291 -2.69 -3.96 -0.41
CA THR A 291 -1.47 -4.73 -0.58
C THR A 291 -0.32 -3.81 -0.93
N ARG A 292 0.88 -4.21 -0.53
CA ARG A 292 2.13 -3.52 -0.81
C ARG A 292 3.02 -4.47 -1.60
N PRO A 293 2.85 -4.62 -2.94
CA PRO A 293 3.60 -5.64 -3.67
C PRO A 293 5.11 -5.39 -3.59
N VAL A 294 5.89 -6.48 -3.52
CA VAL A 294 7.36 -6.45 -3.62
C VAL A 294 7.84 -7.16 -4.88
N MET A 295 7.12 -8.21 -5.31
CA MET A 295 7.42 -8.99 -6.52
C MET A 295 8.92 -9.30 -6.65
N GLY A 296 9.49 -9.90 -5.60
CA GLY A 296 10.92 -10.15 -5.44
C GLY A 296 11.29 -10.50 -4.01
N ALA A 297 12.59 -10.57 -3.72
CA ALA A 297 13.08 -11.02 -2.43
C ALA A 297 12.82 -10.04 -1.27
N SER A 298 12.68 -8.74 -1.52
CA SER A 298 12.42 -7.72 -0.48
C SER A 298 12.04 -6.37 -1.09
N PHE A 299 11.85 -5.34 -0.25
CA PHE A 299 11.52 -3.97 -0.67
C PHE A 299 12.54 -3.28 -1.55
N THR A 300 13.81 -3.70 -1.54
CA THR A 300 14.84 -3.07 -2.37
C THR A 300 14.51 -3.11 -3.87
N GLY A 301 13.65 -4.03 -4.32
CA GLY A 301 13.14 -4.07 -5.70
C GLY A 301 11.80 -3.37 -5.94
N ALA A 302 11.05 -3.02 -4.89
CA ALA A 302 9.66 -2.56 -4.99
C ALA A 302 9.51 -1.18 -5.68
N PHE A 303 10.57 -0.38 -5.71
CA PHE A 303 10.60 0.93 -6.36
C PHE A 303 10.49 0.87 -7.90
N CYS A 304 10.62 -0.32 -8.50
CA CYS A 304 10.52 -0.55 -9.95
C CYS A 304 9.16 -1.12 -10.39
N LEU A 305 8.15 -1.09 -9.52
CA LEU A 305 6.84 -1.65 -9.83
C LEU A 305 6.02 -0.72 -10.73
N GLN A 306 5.65 -1.22 -11.90
CA GLN A 306 4.70 -0.56 -12.78
C GLN A 306 3.28 -1.06 -12.47
N VAL A 307 2.35 -0.12 -12.34
CA VAL A 307 0.94 -0.43 -12.10
C VAL A 307 0.09 -0.05 -13.31
N LYS A 308 -0.68 -1.00 -13.82
CA LYS A 308 -1.68 -0.77 -14.86
C LYS A 308 -3.08 -1.05 -14.31
N LYS A 309 -3.95 -0.06 -14.39
CA LYS A 309 -5.37 -0.24 -14.10
C LYS A 309 -6.11 -0.62 -15.38
N HIS A 310 -6.87 -1.71 -15.34
CA HIS A 310 -7.79 -2.10 -16.39
C HIS A 310 -9.19 -2.24 -15.80
N VAL A 311 -10.19 -1.59 -16.40
CA VAL A 311 -11.57 -1.64 -15.91
C VAL A 311 -12.41 -2.35 -16.97
N THR A 312 -13.08 -3.42 -16.56
CA THR A 312 -14.07 -4.13 -17.36
C THR A 312 -15.47 -3.84 -16.81
N PRO A 313 -16.56 -4.15 -17.54
CA PRO A 313 -17.95 -3.89 -17.10
C PRO A 313 -18.40 -4.54 -15.78
N GLY A 314 -17.55 -5.28 -15.09
CA GLY A 314 -17.85 -5.86 -13.76
C GLY A 314 -16.64 -5.99 -12.84
N ALA A 315 -15.46 -5.53 -13.24
CA ALA A 315 -14.25 -5.66 -12.43
C ALA A 315 -13.26 -4.52 -12.67
N THR A 316 -12.48 -4.23 -11.63
CA THR A 316 -11.26 -3.43 -11.77
C THR A 316 -10.08 -4.36 -11.51
N CYS A 317 -9.19 -4.44 -12.49
CA CYS A 317 -7.92 -5.14 -12.40
C CYS A 317 -6.81 -4.12 -12.18
N LEU A 318 -5.93 -4.42 -11.22
CA LEU A 318 -4.62 -3.78 -11.10
C LEU A 318 -3.57 -4.82 -11.47
N LEU A 319 -2.80 -4.52 -12.49
CA LEU A 319 -1.67 -5.33 -12.92
C LEU A 319 -0.39 -4.69 -12.38
N PHE A 320 0.43 -5.49 -11.72
CA PHE A 320 1.75 -5.10 -11.24
C PHE A 320 2.78 -5.83 -12.09
N LYS A 321 3.87 -5.14 -12.44
CA LYS A 321 5.02 -5.72 -13.14
C LYS A 321 6.29 -5.20 -12.49
N ASN A 322 7.27 -6.07 -12.26
CA ASN A 322 8.57 -5.66 -11.77
C ASN A 322 9.58 -5.61 -12.93
N GLU A 323 9.92 -4.42 -13.39
CA GLU A 323 10.82 -4.26 -14.56
C GLU A 323 12.25 -4.78 -14.35
N THR A 324 12.67 -5.01 -13.11
CA THR A 324 14.02 -5.54 -12.82
C THR A 324 14.04 -7.04 -12.58
N SER A 325 12.88 -7.71 -12.57
CA SER A 325 12.76 -9.14 -12.33
C SER A 325 12.06 -9.82 -13.50
N ALA A 326 12.77 -10.70 -14.22
CA ALA A 326 12.15 -11.48 -15.29
C ALA A 326 11.07 -12.47 -14.78
N ASP A 327 11.06 -12.76 -13.49
CA ASP A 327 10.06 -13.63 -12.85
C ASP A 327 8.70 -12.94 -12.62
N PHE A 328 8.60 -11.60 -12.75
CA PHE A 328 7.46 -10.81 -12.28
C PHE A 328 7.00 -9.66 -13.20
#